data_AF-A0A674A4M3-F1
#
_entry.id   AF-A0A674A4M3-F1
#
_cell.length_a   1.000
_cell.length_b   1.000
_cell.length_c   1.000
_cell.angle_alpha   90.00
_cell.angle_beta   90.00
_cell.angle_gamma   90.00
#
_symmetry.space_group_name_H-M   'P 1'
#
loop_
_entity.id
_entity.type
_entity.pdbx_description
1 polymer ?
#
loop_
_entity_poly.entity_id
_entity_poly.type
_entity_poly.pdbx_seq_one_letter_code
_entity_poly.pdbx_strand_id
1 'polypeptide(L)'
;MRFFKEKLDTYVDTNYNANKEQVLLVIICASVFCQWWKRYSGAAAVCLGLLCVLLLAGIIGLLLYREFDMFSLKHSSSSVVFNTLTKDRDQLQTSNNTLTKERDQLQTKYNTLTKDRDQLQTSYNTLTRERGQLQTSNNTLSKERDQLQTRYNTLTRERGQLQTSYNTLTRERGQLQTSYNTLTRERGQLQKEIERLKQSSVEKGESNSLMTVLFDSLLTKARNVQLTVCPQGWKKLGNSCYYVSTESKSWEESRQDCRNRGADLVVINSQEKQVFNWLCGVKKYVWIGLTDSATEGTWKWVDDTPLTTKYWNSGEPNGGKAENCVYFYSWSSDKGEWWDYYCYYEYRWICEK
;
A
#
# COMPACT_ATOMS: atom_id res chain seq x y z
N MET A 1 -37.29 -113.97 29.73
CA MET A 1 -37.61 -113.35 28.43
C MET A 1 -38.12 -111.91 28.52
N ARG A 2 -39.10 -111.56 29.38
CA ARG A 2 -39.56 -110.15 29.52
C ARG A 2 -38.48 -109.18 30.03
N PHE A 3 -37.73 -109.59 31.05
CA PHE A 3 -36.64 -108.80 31.64
C PHE A 3 -35.45 -108.53 30.70
N PHE A 4 -35.21 -109.42 29.73
CA PHE A 4 -34.14 -109.25 28.74
C PHE A 4 -34.56 -108.38 27.57
N LYS A 5 -35.85 -108.36 27.21
CA LYS A 5 -36.40 -107.49 26.17
C LYS A 5 -36.36 -106.01 26.60
N GLU A 6 -36.75 -105.73 27.84
CA GLU A 6 -36.67 -104.36 28.40
C GLU A 6 -35.24 -103.81 28.45
N LYS A 7 -34.25 -104.63 28.84
CA LYS A 7 -32.84 -104.19 28.83
C LYS A 7 -32.26 -104.02 27.42
N LEU A 8 -32.75 -104.76 26.43
CA LEU A 8 -32.29 -104.65 25.04
C LEU A 8 -32.85 -103.39 24.37
N ASP A 9 -34.14 -103.09 24.59
CA ASP A 9 -34.79 -101.89 24.07
C ASP A 9 -34.15 -100.63 24.69
N THR A 10 -33.79 -100.68 25.98
CA THR A 10 -33.08 -99.58 26.67
C THR A 10 -31.65 -99.34 26.12
N TYR A 11 -30.97 -100.39 25.62
CA TYR A 11 -29.61 -100.28 25.04
C TYR A 11 -29.63 -99.76 23.59
N VAL A 12 -30.73 -100.01 22.85
CA VAL A 12 -30.93 -99.48 21.49
C VAL A 12 -31.33 -98.00 21.53
N ASP A 13 -32.11 -97.55 22.51
CA ASP A 13 -32.56 -96.16 22.62
C ASP A 13 -31.48 -95.18 23.13
N THR A 14 -30.47 -95.65 23.86
CA THR A 14 -29.41 -94.77 24.40
C THR A 14 -28.20 -94.56 23.49
N ASN A 15 -28.12 -95.26 22.34
CA ASN A 15 -26.93 -95.21 21.48
C ASN A 15 -27.31 -94.99 20.00
N TYR A 16 -27.56 -93.73 19.65
CA TYR A 16 -28.04 -93.27 18.32
C TYR A 16 -27.08 -93.56 17.14
N ASN A 17 -25.90 -94.13 17.41
CA ASN A 17 -24.91 -94.53 16.39
C ASN A 17 -24.45 -95.99 16.55
N ALA A 18 -25.24 -96.85 17.19
CA ALA A 18 -24.99 -98.29 17.15
C ALA A 18 -25.29 -98.84 15.75
N ASN A 19 -24.22 -99.13 14.99
CA ASN A 19 -24.29 -99.64 13.62
C ASN A 19 -25.14 -100.92 13.58
N LYS A 20 -26.26 -100.93 12.83
CA LYS A 20 -27.25 -102.03 12.81
C LYS A 20 -26.62 -103.40 12.50
N GLU A 21 -25.49 -103.43 11.78
CA GLU A 21 -24.75 -104.67 11.50
C GLU A 21 -24.07 -105.29 12.74
N GLN A 22 -23.61 -104.47 13.69
CA GLN A 22 -22.98 -104.96 14.94
C GLN A 22 -24.00 -105.69 15.82
N VAL A 23 -25.24 -105.17 15.91
CA VAL A 23 -26.33 -105.79 16.67
C VAL A 23 -26.79 -107.09 15.99
N LEU A 24 -26.83 -107.12 14.66
CA LEU A 24 -27.21 -108.30 13.89
C LEU A 24 -26.18 -109.44 14.02
N LEU A 25 -24.89 -109.12 14.04
CA LEU A 25 -23.80 -110.10 14.22
C LEU A 25 -23.83 -110.78 15.59
N VAL A 26 -24.12 -110.03 16.67
CA VAL A 26 -24.27 -110.59 18.01
C VAL A 26 -25.47 -111.55 18.10
N ILE A 27 -26.58 -111.24 17.41
CA ILE A 27 -27.77 -112.09 17.33
C ILE A 27 -27.49 -113.37 16.54
N ILE A 28 -26.74 -113.28 15.43
CA ILE A 28 -26.37 -114.46 14.61
C ILE A 28 -25.39 -115.36 15.37
N CYS A 29 -24.37 -114.80 16.04
CA CYS A 29 -23.45 -115.60 16.85
C CYS A 29 -24.14 -116.32 18.01
N ALA A 30 -25.07 -115.67 18.72
CA ALA A 30 -25.79 -116.29 19.83
C ALA A 30 -26.74 -117.42 19.39
N SER A 31 -27.33 -117.30 18.20
CA SER A 31 -28.25 -118.31 17.65
C SER A 31 -27.53 -119.53 17.07
N VAL A 32 -26.34 -119.36 16.47
CA VAL A 32 -25.52 -120.48 15.98
C VAL A 32 -24.86 -121.25 17.14
N PHE A 33 -24.49 -120.58 18.22
CA PHE A 33 -23.86 -121.24 19.39
C PHE A 33 -24.81 -122.20 20.14
N CYS A 34 -26.13 -122.01 20.01
CA CYS A 34 -27.13 -122.79 20.73
C CYS A 34 -27.58 -124.08 20.01
N GLN A 35 -27.18 -124.31 18.75
CA GLN A 35 -27.64 -125.46 17.94
C GLN A 35 -26.61 -126.60 17.79
N TRP A 36 -25.40 -126.51 18.36
CA TRP A 36 -24.34 -127.50 18.13
C TRP A 36 -23.97 -128.39 19.34
N TRP A 37 -24.80 -128.43 20.37
CA TRP A 37 -24.64 -129.34 21.53
C TRP A 37 -25.59 -130.54 21.44
N LYS A 38 -25.38 -131.41 20.45
CA LYS A 38 -25.92 -132.78 20.45
C LYS A 38 -24.95 -133.71 19.70
N ARG A 39 -24.10 -134.39 20.48
CA ARG A 39 -23.25 -135.56 20.15
C ARG A 39 -22.09 -135.34 19.17
N TYR A 40 -20.89 -135.02 19.69
CA TYR A 40 -19.56 -135.48 19.24
C TYR A 40 -18.54 -135.23 20.39
N SER A 41 -17.39 -135.91 20.38
CA SER A 41 -16.43 -136.07 21.50
C SER A 41 -15.93 -134.76 22.17
N GLY A 42 -15.91 -134.75 23.51
CA GLY A 42 -15.71 -133.57 24.36
C GLY A 42 -14.39 -132.79 24.20
N ALA A 43 -13.37 -133.38 23.59
CA ALA A 43 -12.12 -132.66 23.27
C ALA A 43 -12.30 -131.69 22.09
N ALA A 44 -13.10 -132.07 21.07
CA ALA A 44 -13.28 -131.25 19.88
C ALA A 44 -14.08 -129.97 20.17
N ALA A 45 -15.10 -130.04 21.03
CA ALA A 45 -15.92 -128.89 21.41
C ALA A 45 -15.16 -127.85 22.26
N VAL A 46 -14.28 -128.30 23.16
CA VAL A 46 -13.44 -127.41 23.97
C VAL A 46 -12.37 -126.75 23.10
N CYS A 47 -11.75 -127.50 22.19
CA CYS A 47 -10.81 -126.95 21.22
C CYS A 47 -11.49 -125.94 20.28
N LEU A 48 -12.66 -126.24 19.73
CA LEU A 48 -13.42 -125.30 18.89
C LEU A 48 -13.88 -124.05 19.66
N GLY A 49 -14.26 -124.19 20.94
CA GLY A 49 -14.60 -123.07 21.81
C GLY A 49 -13.39 -122.17 22.08
N LEU A 50 -12.23 -122.75 22.43
CA LEU A 50 -10.98 -122.01 22.60
C LEU A 50 -10.53 -121.34 21.30
N LEU A 51 -10.69 -122.03 20.17
CA LEU A 51 -10.36 -121.50 18.84
C LEU A 51 -11.29 -120.33 18.48
N CYS A 52 -12.58 -120.41 18.80
CA CYS A 52 -13.52 -119.30 18.68
C CYS A 52 -13.15 -118.12 19.59
N VAL A 53 -12.76 -118.37 20.85
CA VAL A 53 -12.37 -117.29 21.77
C VAL A 53 -11.07 -116.62 21.31
N LEU A 54 -10.08 -117.38 20.83
CA LEU A 54 -8.84 -116.83 20.26
C LEU A 54 -9.09 -116.05 18.97
N LEU A 55 -9.97 -116.55 18.10
CA LEU A 55 -10.39 -115.84 16.89
C LEU A 55 -11.16 -114.56 17.23
N LEU A 56 -12.06 -114.60 18.21
CA LEU A 56 -12.79 -113.41 18.68
C LEU A 56 -11.85 -112.38 19.31
N ALA A 57 -10.91 -112.81 20.16
CA ALA A 57 -9.88 -111.93 20.72
C ALA A 57 -9.00 -111.32 19.63
N GLY A 58 -8.63 -112.10 18.62
CA GLY A 58 -7.90 -111.63 17.44
C GLY A 58 -8.70 -110.61 16.61
N ILE A 59 -9.99 -110.87 16.38
CA ILE A 59 -10.89 -109.96 15.67
C ILE A 59 -11.10 -108.66 16.45
N ILE A 60 -11.32 -108.73 17.76
CA ILE A 60 -11.44 -107.54 18.62
C ILE A 60 -10.13 -106.76 18.62
N GLY A 61 -8.98 -107.42 18.72
CA GLY A 61 -7.67 -106.79 18.61
C GLY A 61 -7.45 -106.08 17.27
N LEU A 62 -7.85 -106.72 16.15
CA LEU A 62 -7.81 -106.13 14.80
C LEU A 62 -8.76 -104.95 14.64
N LEU A 63 -9.96 -105.01 15.23
CA LEU A 63 -10.94 -103.93 15.22
C LEU A 63 -10.44 -102.71 16.02
N LEU A 64 -9.93 -102.93 17.24
CA LEU A 64 -9.36 -101.87 18.07
C LEU A 64 -8.10 -101.26 17.43
N TYR A 65 -7.25 -102.07 16.79
CA TYR A 65 -6.08 -101.57 16.05
C TYR A 65 -6.51 -100.71 14.84
N ARG A 66 -7.49 -101.15 14.04
CA ARG A 66 -8.02 -100.36 12.92
C ARG A 66 -8.66 -99.05 13.39
N GLU A 67 -9.40 -99.08 14.49
CA GLU A 67 -10.07 -97.90 15.04
C GLU A 67 -9.05 -96.89 15.60
N PHE A 68 -8.01 -97.38 16.29
CA PHE A 68 -6.90 -96.56 16.78
C PHE A 68 -6.05 -95.98 15.63
N ASP A 69 -5.71 -96.76 14.61
CA ASP A 69 -4.93 -96.31 13.45
C ASP A 69 -5.69 -95.26 12.63
N MET A 70 -7.00 -95.46 12.42
CA MET A 70 -7.89 -94.49 11.77
C MET A 70 -8.04 -93.20 12.61
N PHE A 71 -8.13 -93.31 13.93
CA PHE A 71 -8.16 -92.14 14.83
C PHE A 71 -6.83 -91.36 14.79
N SER A 72 -5.69 -92.06 14.78
CA SER A 72 -4.36 -91.47 14.66
C SER A 72 -4.17 -90.75 13.32
N LEU A 73 -4.59 -91.36 12.21
CA LEU A 73 -4.59 -90.75 10.87
C LEU A 73 -5.50 -89.52 10.81
N LYS A 74 -6.70 -89.59 11.39
CA LYS A 74 -7.64 -88.48 11.45
C LYS A 74 -7.11 -87.32 12.30
N HIS A 75 -6.45 -87.61 13.42
CA HIS A 75 -5.86 -86.59 14.29
C HIS A 75 -4.63 -85.95 13.65
N SER A 76 -3.76 -86.74 13.01
CA SER A 76 -2.60 -86.26 12.25
C SER A 76 -3.04 -85.35 11.08
N SER A 77 -4.04 -85.78 10.30
CA SER A 77 -4.63 -84.95 9.24
C SER A 77 -5.28 -83.67 9.78
N SER A 78 -6.01 -83.75 10.90
CA SER A 78 -6.61 -82.58 11.57
C SER A 78 -5.55 -81.61 12.11
N SER A 79 -4.42 -82.10 12.61
CA SER A 79 -3.30 -81.29 13.10
C SER A 79 -2.61 -80.54 11.96
N VAL A 80 -2.39 -81.21 10.81
CA VAL A 80 -1.85 -80.56 9.61
C VAL A 80 -2.77 -79.46 9.09
N VAL A 81 -4.09 -79.71 9.02
CA VAL A 81 -5.06 -78.70 8.62
C VAL A 81 -5.07 -77.51 9.59
N PHE A 82 -5.00 -77.76 10.90
CA PHE A 82 -4.95 -76.70 11.91
C PHE A 82 -3.68 -75.83 11.80
N ASN A 83 -2.53 -76.45 11.58
CA ASN A 83 -1.26 -75.72 11.41
C ASN A 83 -1.28 -74.85 10.14
N THR A 84 -1.81 -75.35 9.03
CA THR A 84 -1.97 -74.58 7.79
C THR A 84 -2.94 -73.40 7.98
N LEU A 85 -4.10 -73.63 8.58
CA LEU A 85 -5.06 -72.56 8.89
C LEU A 85 -4.47 -71.50 9.84
N THR A 86 -3.65 -71.91 10.80
CA THR A 86 -2.94 -71.00 11.70
C THR A 86 -1.95 -70.12 10.93
N LYS A 87 -1.19 -70.71 10.00
CA LYS A 87 -0.26 -69.97 9.14
C LYS A 87 -1.00 -68.99 8.24
N ASP A 88 -2.10 -69.41 7.61
CA ASP A 88 -2.92 -68.55 6.75
C ASP A 88 -3.54 -67.39 7.55
N ARG A 89 -4.04 -67.66 8.76
CA ARG A 89 -4.53 -66.63 9.69
C ARG A 89 -3.44 -65.61 10.01
N ASP A 90 -2.24 -66.07 10.34
CA ASP A 90 -1.13 -65.18 10.72
C ASP A 90 -0.64 -64.34 9.52
N GLN A 91 -0.65 -64.93 8.31
CA GLN A 91 -0.39 -64.21 7.06
C GLN A 91 -1.45 -63.15 6.80
N LEU A 92 -2.74 -63.51 6.89
CA LEU A 92 -3.85 -62.57 6.74
C LEU A 92 -3.80 -61.45 7.78
N GLN A 93 -3.45 -61.76 9.02
CA GLN A 93 -3.26 -60.78 10.09
C GLN A 93 -2.13 -59.81 9.75
N THR A 94 -1.02 -60.31 9.21
CA THR A 94 0.10 -59.47 8.76
C THR A 94 -0.32 -58.54 7.61
N SER A 95 -0.99 -59.07 6.59
CA SER A 95 -1.51 -58.27 5.47
C SER A 95 -2.51 -57.21 5.93
N ASN A 96 -3.42 -57.56 6.85
CA ASN A 96 -4.39 -56.61 7.40
C ASN A 96 -3.71 -55.48 8.20
N ASN A 97 -2.66 -55.80 8.96
CA ASN A 97 -1.86 -54.80 9.67
C ASN A 97 -1.12 -53.87 8.70
N THR A 98 -0.59 -54.40 7.59
CA THR A 98 0.06 -53.59 6.54
C THR A 98 -0.94 -52.66 5.85
N LEU A 99 -2.08 -53.18 5.41
CA LEU A 99 -3.15 -52.37 4.79
C LEU A 99 -3.67 -51.28 5.73
N THR A 100 -3.76 -51.56 7.02
CA THR A 100 -4.10 -50.57 8.05
C THR A 100 -3.10 -49.41 8.06
N LYS A 101 -1.79 -49.71 8.03
CA LYS A 101 -0.74 -48.67 7.96
C LYS A 101 -0.83 -47.84 6.67
N GLU A 102 -1.04 -48.49 5.53
CA GLU A 102 -1.18 -47.79 4.23
C GLU A 102 -2.40 -46.88 4.22
N ARG A 103 -3.54 -47.36 4.74
CA ARG A 103 -4.75 -46.55 4.89
C ARG A 103 -4.50 -45.32 5.76
N ASP A 104 -3.83 -45.49 6.90
CA ASP A 104 -3.56 -44.37 7.82
C ASP A 104 -2.58 -43.35 7.20
N GLN A 105 -1.60 -43.82 6.42
CA GLN A 105 -0.72 -42.97 5.63
C GLN A 105 -1.48 -42.19 4.55
N LEU A 106 -2.38 -42.86 3.81
CA LEU A 106 -3.23 -42.22 2.81
C LEU A 106 -4.18 -41.20 3.43
N GLN A 107 -4.77 -41.51 4.59
CA GLN A 107 -5.61 -40.57 5.34
C GLN A 107 -4.82 -39.32 5.72
N THR A 108 -3.57 -39.49 6.16
CA THR A 108 -2.69 -38.37 6.49
C THR A 108 -2.40 -37.50 5.26
N LYS A 109 -2.03 -38.12 4.12
CA LYS A 109 -1.81 -37.41 2.85
C LYS A 109 -3.06 -36.66 2.38
N TYR A 110 -4.23 -37.28 2.49
CA TYR A 110 -5.51 -36.66 2.15
C TYR A 110 -5.81 -35.42 3.02
N ASN A 111 -5.57 -35.53 4.33
CA ASN A 111 -5.78 -34.42 5.26
C ASN A 111 -4.82 -33.26 4.95
N THR A 112 -3.56 -33.53 4.62
CA THR A 112 -2.59 -32.50 4.19
C THR A 112 -3.05 -31.83 2.88
N LEU A 113 -3.40 -32.62 1.86
CA LEU A 113 -3.83 -32.07 0.57
C LEU A 113 -5.10 -31.21 0.70
N THR A 114 -6.00 -31.56 1.62
CA THR A 114 -7.18 -30.76 1.94
C THR A 114 -6.78 -29.39 2.49
N LYS A 115 -5.80 -29.35 3.41
CA LYS A 115 -5.26 -28.08 3.94
C LYS A 115 -4.61 -27.24 2.85
N ASP A 116 -3.80 -27.86 1.98
CA ASP A 116 -3.13 -27.15 0.89
C ASP A 116 -4.14 -26.56 -0.09
N ARG A 117 -5.21 -27.29 -0.42
CA ARG A 117 -6.31 -26.80 -1.25
C ARG A 117 -7.00 -25.58 -0.61
N ASP A 118 -7.29 -25.63 0.68
CA ASP A 118 -7.98 -24.54 1.38
C ASP A 118 -7.08 -23.30 1.51
N GLN A 119 -5.78 -23.49 1.69
CA GLN A 119 -4.78 -22.42 1.62
C GLN A 119 -4.72 -21.80 0.22
N LEU A 120 -4.68 -22.62 -0.82
CA LEU A 120 -4.66 -22.14 -2.20
C LEU A 120 -5.93 -21.37 -2.56
N GLN A 121 -7.09 -21.83 -2.09
CA GLN A 121 -8.36 -21.13 -2.26
C GLN A 121 -8.34 -19.75 -1.59
N THR A 122 -7.73 -19.66 -0.40
CA THR A 122 -7.56 -18.38 0.30
C THR A 122 -6.66 -17.43 -0.49
N SER A 123 -5.51 -17.91 -0.96
CA SER A 123 -4.59 -17.13 -1.80
C SER A 123 -5.25 -16.66 -3.10
N TYR A 124 -6.03 -17.51 -3.76
CA TYR A 124 -6.78 -17.16 -4.97
C TYR A 124 -7.81 -16.04 -4.71
N ASN A 125 -8.54 -16.12 -3.60
CA ASN A 125 -9.51 -15.10 -3.22
C ASN A 125 -8.83 -13.76 -2.92
N THR A 126 -7.69 -13.77 -2.24
CA THR A 126 -6.87 -12.58 -1.99
C THR A 126 -6.40 -11.94 -3.28
N LEU A 127 -5.79 -12.73 -4.18
CA LEU A 127 -5.29 -12.23 -5.45
C LEU A 127 -6.41 -11.66 -6.33
N THR A 128 -7.60 -12.25 -6.26
CA THR A 128 -8.79 -11.73 -6.97
C THR A 128 -9.20 -10.34 -6.46
N ARG A 129 -9.11 -10.10 -5.16
CA ARG A 129 -9.38 -8.79 -4.55
C ARG A 129 -8.31 -7.77 -4.93
N GLU A 130 -7.04 -8.14 -4.85
CA GLU A 130 -5.92 -7.27 -5.24
C GLU A 130 -6.02 -6.86 -6.71
N ARG A 131 -6.35 -7.81 -7.61
CA ARG A 131 -6.60 -7.51 -9.02
C ARG A 131 -7.73 -6.49 -9.20
N GLY A 132 -8.82 -6.61 -8.43
CA GLY A 132 -9.92 -5.65 -8.46
C GLY A 132 -9.48 -4.25 -8.01
N GLN A 133 -8.71 -4.16 -6.92
CA GLN A 133 -8.16 -2.90 -6.42
C GLN A 133 -7.22 -2.24 -7.44
N LEU A 134 -6.33 -3.01 -8.06
CA LEU A 134 -5.44 -2.53 -9.12
C LEU A 134 -6.21 -2.03 -10.33
N GLN A 135 -7.29 -2.71 -10.73
CA GLN A 135 -8.14 -2.27 -11.82
C GLN A 135 -8.81 -0.92 -11.52
N THR A 136 -9.32 -0.73 -10.29
CA THR A 136 -9.88 0.56 -9.84
C THR A 136 -8.84 1.67 -9.83
N SER A 137 -7.63 1.38 -9.33
CA SER A 137 -6.51 2.34 -9.33
C SER A 137 -6.13 2.76 -10.76
N ASN A 138 -5.99 1.79 -11.67
CA ASN A 138 -5.65 2.05 -13.06
C ASN A 138 -6.71 2.91 -13.77
N ASN A 139 -8.01 2.64 -13.52
CA ASN A 139 -9.09 3.45 -14.06
C ASN A 139 -9.07 4.88 -13.52
N THR A 140 -8.69 5.07 -12.25
CA THR A 140 -8.56 6.40 -11.63
C THR A 140 -7.40 7.17 -12.24
N LEU A 141 -6.23 6.54 -12.36
CA LEU A 141 -5.05 7.13 -12.98
C LEU A 141 -5.29 7.50 -14.45
N SER A 142 -6.07 6.71 -15.20
CA SER A 142 -6.44 7.07 -16.56
C SER A 142 -7.26 8.35 -16.61
N LYS A 143 -8.20 8.57 -15.68
CA LYS A 143 -8.99 9.80 -15.60
C LYS A 143 -8.13 11.01 -15.23
N GLU A 144 -7.22 10.84 -14.27
CA GLU A 144 -6.28 11.90 -13.87
C GLU A 144 -5.36 12.31 -15.03
N ARG A 145 -4.85 11.32 -15.78
CA ARG A 145 -4.07 11.57 -17.00
C ARG A 145 -4.86 12.41 -18.01
N ASP A 146 -6.11 12.06 -18.26
CA ASP A 146 -6.94 12.77 -19.23
C ASP A 146 -7.25 14.21 -18.77
N GLN A 147 -7.51 14.40 -17.47
CA GLN A 147 -7.67 15.73 -16.87
C GLN A 147 -6.39 16.57 -16.97
N LEU A 148 -5.23 15.98 -16.71
CA LEU A 148 -3.94 16.64 -16.86
C LEU A 148 -3.68 17.04 -18.31
N GLN A 149 -4.03 16.18 -19.26
CA GLN A 149 -3.92 16.49 -20.69
C GLN A 149 -4.79 17.70 -21.06
N THR A 150 -6.03 17.78 -20.55
CA THR A 150 -6.88 18.96 -20.75
C THR A 150 -6.25 20.22 -20.17
N ARG A 151 -5.74 20.17 -18.93
CA ARG A 151 -5.07 21.32 -18.30
C ARG A 151 -3.84 21.78 -19.08
N TYR A 152 -3.03 20.84 -19.56
CA TYR A 152 -1.86 21.12 -20.39
C TYR A 152 -2.25 21.86 -21.68
N ASN A 153 -3.31 21.40 -22.35
CA ASN A 153 -3.81 22.04 -23.57
C ASN A 153 -4.31 23.46 -23.30
N THR A 154 -5.00 23.70 -22.18
CA THR A 154 -5.43 25.04 -21.76
C THR A 154 -4.25 25.96 -21.50
N LEU A 155 -3.27 25.53 -20.69
CA LEU A 155 -2.06 26.31 -20.40
C LEU A 155 -1.27 26.65 -21.68
N THR A 156 -1.24 25.74 -22.65
CA THR A 156 -0.60 25.98 -23.94
C THR A 156 -1.28 27.12 -24.71
N ARG A 157 -2.61 27.22 -24.65
CA ARG A 157 -3.38 28.32 -25.26
C ARG A 157 -3.16 29.64 -24.53
N GLU A 158 -3.21 29.64 -23.21
CA GLU A 158 -2.96 30.83 -22.38
C GLU A 158 -1.57 31.39 -22.61
N ARG A 159 -0.55 30.52 -22.70
CA ARG A 159 0.82 30.92 -23.06
C ARG A 159 0.86 31.59 -24.44
N GLY A 160 0.11 31.06 -25.41
CA GLY A 160 -0.01 31.67 -26.74
C GLY A 160 -0.62 33.07 -26.68
N GLN A 161 -1.71 33.24 -25.92
CA GLN A 161 -2.35 34.53 -25.72
C GLN A 161 -1.41 35.53 -25.03
N LEU A 162 -0.70 35.11 -23.99
CA LEU A 162 0.25 35.96 -23.27
C LEU A 162 1.41 36.40 -24.16
N GLN A 163 1.90 35.51 -25.03
CA GLN A 163 2.92 35.86 -26.02
C GLN A 163 2.42 36.95 -26.98
N THR A 164 1.16 36.86 -27.44
CA THR A 164 0.54 37.90 -28.26
C THR A 164 0.48 39.23 -27.50
N SER A 165 0.00 39.23 -26.26
CA SER A 165 -0.06 40.43 -25.41
C SER A 165 1.32 41.05 -25.19
N TYR A 166 2.34 40.24 -24.92
CA TYR A 166 3.72 40.69 -24.77
C TYR A 166 4.27 41.37 -26.03
N ASN A 167 4.01 40.78 -27.20
CA ASN A 167 4.44 41.34 -28.48
C ASN A 167 3.74 42.69 -28.76
N THR A 168 2.45 42.81 -28.43
CA THR A 168 1.70 44.08 -28.53
C THR A 168 2.29 45.15 -27.62
N LEU A 169 2.51 44.83 -26.34
CA LEU A 169 3.07 45.78 -25.37
C LEU A 169 4.49 46.23 -25.77
N THR A 170 5.27 45.32 -26.35
CA THR A 170 6.60 45.64 -26.89
C THR A 170 6.52 46.67 -28.01
N ARG A 171 5.52 46.56 -28.90
CA ARG A 171 5.27 47.52 -29.99
C ARG A 171 4.83 48.88 -29.45
N GLU A 172 3.88 48.90 -28.51
CA GLU A 172 3.40 50.14 -27.87
C GLU A 172 4.53 50.87 -27.14
N ARG A 173 5.38 50.15 -26.41
CA ARG A 173 6.59 50.70 -25.80
C ARG A 173 7.50 51.36 -26.83
N GLY A 174 7.69 50.72 -27.99
CA GLY A 174 8.45 51.29 -29.10
C GLY A 174 7.85 52.60 -29.62
N GLN A 175 6.53 52.64 -29.80
CA GLN A 175 5.81 53.85 -30.23
C GLN A 175 5.92 54.98 -29.20
N LEU A 176 5.77 54.66 -27.92
CA LEU A 176 5.90 55.62 -26.83
C LEU A 176 7.32 56.17 -26.74
N GLN A 177 8.33 55.33 -26.93
CA GLN A 177 9.72 55.77 -27.01
C GLN A 177 9.95 56.76 -28.16
N THR A 178 9.37 56.50 -29.34
CA THR A 178 9.43 57.43 -30.47
C THR A 178 8.76 58.75 -30.14
N SER A 179 7.54 58.72 -29.58
CA SER A 179 6.81 59.94 -29.15
C SER A 179 7.61 60.75 -28.13
N TYR A 180 8.19 60.07 -27.14
CA TYR A 180 9.05 60.69 -26.13
C TYR A 180 10.28 61.38 -26.74
N ASN A 181 10.96 60.73 -27.69
CA ASN A 181 12.12 61.32 -28.37
C ASN A 181 11.73 62.56 -29.18
N THR A 182 10.56 62.55 -29.85
CA THR A 182 10.01 63.70 -30.57
C THR A 182 9.72 64.87 -29.63
N LEU A 183 8.97 64.63 -28.55
CA LEU A 183 8.68 65.63 -27.52
C LEU A 183 9.96 66.23 -26.91
N THR A 184 10.98 65.39 -26.70
CA THR A 184 12.29 65.84 -26.22
C THR A 184 12.96 66.80 -27.21
N ARG A 185 12.87 66.52 -28.51
CA ARG A 185 13.41 67.39 -29.58
C ARG A 185 12.63 68.70 -29.68
N GLU A 186 11.30 68.65 -29.67
CA GLU A 186 10.44 69.85 -29.71
C GLU A 186 10.70 70.75 -28.50
N ARG A 187 10.80 70.17 -27.30
CA ARG A 187 11.21 70.91 -26.09
C ARG A 187 12.54 71.62 -26.28
N GLY A 188 13.54 70.93 -26.85
CA GLY A 188 14.84 71.54 -27.14
C GLY A 188 14.78 72.68 -28.17
N GLN A 189 13.88 72.60 -29.15
CA GLN A 189 13.64 73.68 -30.11
C GLN A 189 12.96 74.88 -29.46
N LEU A 190 11.91 74.66 -28.66
CA LEU A 190 11.22 75.72 -27.92
C LEU A 190 12.15 76.43 -26.95
N GLN A 191 13.02 75.69 -26.24
CA GLN A 191 14.04 76.29 -25.38
C GLN A 191 14.96 77.24 -26.16
N LYS A 192 15.42 76.84 -27.35
CA LYS A 192 16.25 77.70 -28.20
C LYS A 192 15.52 78.95 -28.66
N GLU A 193 14.24 78.83 -29.00
CA GLU A 193 13.43 79.96 -29.46
C GLU A 193 13.14 80.95 -28.33
N ILE A 194 12.85 80.46 -27.12
CA ILE A 194 12.71 81.30 -25.92
C ILE A 194 13.98 82.11 -25.68
N GLU A 195 15.17 81.49 -25.77
CA GLU A 195 16.44 82.21 -25.59
C GLU A 195 16.66 83.29 -26.67
N ARG A 196 16.31 83.01 -27.94
CA ARG A 196 16.38 84.02 -29.01
C ARG A 196 15.45 85.21 -28.75
N LEU A 197 14.20 84.92 -28.36
CA LEU A 197 13.22 85.97 -28.04
C LEU A 197 13.67 86.82 -26.84
N LYS A 198 14.26 86.19 -25.82
CA LYS A 198 14.87 86.88 -24.67
C LYS A 198 15.98 87.83 -25.14
N GLN A 199 16.87 87.36 -26.02
CA GLN A 199 17.97 88.17 -26.54
C GLN A 199 17.49 89.34 -27.41
N SER A 200 16.52 89.11 -28.30
CA SER A 200 15.92 90.18 -29.13
C SER A 200 15.19 91.24 -28.29
N SER A 201 14.55 90.85 -27.18
CA SER A 201 13.90 91.77 -26.24
C SER A 201 14.91 92.65 -25.49
N VAL A 202 16.08 92.09 -25.12
CA VAL A 202 17.17 92.86 -24.49
C VAL A 202 17.76 93.89 -25.47
N GLU A 203 17.96 93.52 -26.74
CA GLU A 203 18.53 94.40 -27.78
C GLU A 203 17.61 95.58 -28.14
N LYS A 204 16.28 95.42 -28.05
CA LYS A 204 15.30 96.47 -28.36
C LYS A 204 15.07 97.47 -27.22
N GLY A 205 15.69 97.30 -26.05
CA GLY A 205 15.55 98.21 -24.91
C GLY A 205 14.19 98.17 -24.20
N GLU A 206 13.31 97.21 -24.51
CA GLU A 206 11.96 97.05 -23.93
C GLU A 206 11.99 96.24 -22.61
N SER A 207 12.94 96.50 -21.72
CA SER A 207 13.07 95.71 -20.49
C SER A 207 12.06 96.15 -19.43
N ASN A 208 10.85 95.60 -19.47
CA ASN A 208 9.97 95.56 -18.30
C ASN A 208 10.37 94.36 -17.43
N SER A 209 10.82 94.60 -16.19
CA SER A 209 11.31 93.56 -15.28
C SER A 209 10.31 92.44 -15.01
N LEU A 210 9.01 92.69 -15.24
CA LEU A 210 7.93 91.70 -15.12
C LEU A 210 7.98 90.63 -16.23
N MET A 211 8.38 90.97 -17.45
CA MET A 211 8.43 90.01 -18.56
C MET A 211 9.61 89.05 -18.43
N THR A 212 10.76 89.52 -17.96
CA THR A 212 11.93 88.68 -17.66
C THR A 212 11.63 87.69 -16.53
N VAL A 213 10.94 88.12 -15.47
CA VAL A 213 10.52 87.24 -14.36
C VAL A 213 9.50 86.18 -14.81
N LEU A 214 8.55 86.55 -15.68
CA LEU A 214 7.59 85.60 -16.27
C LEU A 214 8.26 84.56 -17.15
N PHE A 215 9.22 84.98 -17.99
CA PHE A 215 10.00 84.07 -18.84
C PHE A 215 10.86 83.10 -18.01
N ASP A 216 11.55 83.60 -16.98
CA ASP A 216 12.37 82.74 -16.11
C ASP A 216 11.48 81.77 -15.31
N SER A 217 10.31 82.19 -14.82
CA SER A 217 9.34 81.32 -14.13
C SER A 217 8.79 80.19 -15.03
N LEU A 218 8.46 80.49 -16.30
CA LEU A 218 8.03 79.50 -17.28
C LEU A 218 9.15 78.51 -17.62
N LEU A 219 10.39 78.99 -17.73
CA LEU A 219 11.58 78.14 -17.92
C LEU A 219 11.88 77.24 -16.71
N THR A 220 11.67 77.73 -15.48
CA THR A 220 11.79 76.92 -14.26
C THR A 220 10.72 75.83 -14.19
N LYS A 221 9.47 76.15 -14.52
CA LYS A 221 8.38 75.16 -14.62
C LYS A 221 8.66 74.11 -15.71
N ALA A 222 9.21 74.51 -16.85
CA ALA A 222 9.59 73.59 -17.92
C ALA A 222 10.81 72.71 -17.56
N ARG A 223 11.74 73.19 -16.71
CA ARG A 223 12.88 72.42 -16.18
C ARG A 223 12.49 71.40 -15.10
N ASN A 224 11.44 71.68 -14.31
CA ASN A 224 11.03 70.84 -13.17
C ASN A 224 10.21 69.61 -13.55
N VAL A 225 9.98 69.35 -14.84
CA VAL A 225 9.57 68.03 -15.32
C VAL A 225 10.81 67.13 -15.37
N GLN A 226 11.32 66.74 -14.20
CA GLN A 226 12.41 65.78 -14.10
C GLN A 226 11.89 64.38 -14.38
N LEU A 227 12.43 63.72 -15.40
CA LEU A 227 12.46 62.26 -15.41
C LEU A 227 13.40 61.84 -14.27
N THR A 228 12.85 61.22 -13.23
CA THR A 228 13.64 60.56 -12.19
C THR A 228 14.51 59.47 -12.85
N VAL A 229 15.81 59.75 -12.97
CA VAL A 229 16.81 58.75 -13.33
C VAL A 229 17.26 58.10 -12.03
N CYS A 230 17.10 56.78 -11.90
CA CYS A 230 17.51 56.08 -10.71
C CYS A 230 19.04 55.99 -10.62
N PRO A 231 19.62 56.07 -9.41
CA PRO A 231 21.07 55.91 -9.24
C PRO A 231 21.55 54.53 -9.74
N GLN A 232 22.83 54.42 -10.07
CA GLN A 232 23.41 53.15 -10.51
C GLN A 232 23.20 52.07 -9.42
N GLY A 233 22.73 50.88 -9.84
CA GLY A 233 22.39 49.77 -8.94
C GLY A 233 20.96 49.82 -8.37
N TRP A 234 20.18 50.85 -8.68
CA TRP A 234 18.76 50.95 -8.34
C TRP A 234 17.89 50.59 -9.54
N LYS A 235 16.78 49.90 -9.27
CA LYS A 235 15.78 49.51 -10.28
C LYS A 235 14.65 50.53 -10.26
N LYS A 236 14.20 50.98 -11.44
CA LYS A 236 13.08 51.93 -11.57
C LYS A 236 11.75 51.19 -11.69
N LEU A 237 10.76 51.57 -10.89
CA LEU A 237 9.37 51.15 -11.06
C LEU A 237 8.45 52.36 -10.79
N GLY A 238 7.69 52.76 -11.80
CA GLY A 238 6.93 54.02 -11.78
C GLY A 238 7.86 55.23 -11.63
N ASN A 239 7.57 56.07 -10.63
CA ASN A 239 8.37 57.26 -10.31
C ASN A 239 9.39 57.03 -9.19
N SER A 240 9.41 55.86 -8.55
CA SER A 240 10.30 55.52 -7.45
C SER A 240 11.49 54.68 -7.91
N CYS A 241 12.56 54.72 -7.11
CA CYS A 241 13.75 53.90 -7.29
C CYS A 241 13.89 52.90 -6.14
N TYR A 242 14.25 51.66 -6.48
CA TYR A 242 14.35 50.56 -5.51
C TYR A 242 15.76 49.96 -5.48
N TYR A 243 16.30 49.79 -4.28
CA TYR A 243 17.54 49.05 -4.04
C TYR A 243 17.23 47.76 -3.30
N VAL A 244 17.77 46.65 -3.77
CA VAL A 244 17.62 45.33 -3.13
C VAL A 244 18.97 44.91 -2.60
N SER A 245 19.06 44.64 -1.30
CA SER A 245 20.32 44.26 -0.67
C SER A 245 20.79 42.86 -1.11
N THR A 246 22.11 42.68 -1.11
CA THR A 246 22.74 41.36 -1.26
C THR A 246 23.05 40.71 0.09
N GLU A 247 23.23 41.53 1.12
CA GLU A 247 23.51 41.20 2.52
C GLU A 247 22.23 41.07 3.34
N SER A 248 22.34 40.50 4.54
CA SER A 248 21.25 40.40 5.52
C SER A 248 21.56 41.24 6.76
N LYS A 249 20.55 41.90 7.33
CA LYS A 249 20.64 42.74 8.53
C LYS A 249 19.34 42.68 9.35
N SER A 250 19.38 43.08 10.61
CA SER A 250 18.16 43.29 11.40
C SER A 250 17.29 44.40 10.78
N TRP A 251 15.99 44.43 11.10
CA TRP A 251 15.07 45.40 10.49
C TRP A 251 15.53 46.85 10.70
N GLU A 252 16.01 47.18 11.91
CA GLU A 252 16.48 48.52 12.25
C GLU A 252 17.78 48.89 11.50
N GLU A 253 18.73 47.96 11.41
CA GLU A 253 19.97 48.18 10.65
C GLU A 253 19.71 48.29 9.15
N SER A 254 18.75 47.53 8.62
CA SER A 254 18.26 47.64 7.24
C SER A 254 17.64 49.01 6.98
N ARG A 255 16.81 49.52 7.89
CA ARG A 255 16.23 50.87 7.78
C ARG A 255 17.32 51.94 7.80
N GLN A 256 18.29 51.80 8.69
CA GLN A 256 19.41 52.73 8.77
C GLN A 256 20.26 52.71 7.50
N ASP A 257 20.48 51.54 6.90
CA ASP A 257 21.17 51.41 5.60
C ASP A 257 20.42 52.15 4.48
N CYS A 258 19.08 52.02 4.42
CA CYS A 258 18.27 52.78 3.46
C CYS A 258 18.40 54.29 3.68
N ARG A 259 18.33 54.75 4.93
CA ARG A 259 18.47 56.17 5.28
C ARG A 259 19.84 56.73 4.91
N ASN A 260 20.90 55.96 5.12
CA ASN A 260 22.26 56.31 4.69
C ASN A 260 22.39 56.47 3.16
N ARG A 261 21.46 55.89 2.38
CA ARG A 261 21.38 56.03 0.91
C ARG A 261 20.39 57.12 0.45
N GLY A 262 19.81 57.87 1.38
CA GLY A 262 18.77 58.87 1.07
C GLY A 262 17.46 58.24 0.58
N ALA A 263 17.06 57.15 1.23
CA ALA A 263 15.86 56.35 1.01
C ALA A 263 15.28 55.92 2.37
N ASP A 264 14.19 55.17 2.39
CA ASP A 264 13.75 54.42 3.59
C ASP A 264 13.35 52.99 3.16
N LEU A 265 12.98 52.11 4.09
CA LEU A 265 12.46 50.79 3.74
C LEU A 265 11.21 50.93 2.87
N VAL A 266 11.02 49.98 1.95
CA VAL A 266 9.96 50.06 0.95
C VAL A 266 8.55 50.11 1.53
N VAL A 267 7.69 50.94 0.94
CA VAL A 267 6.27 51.08 1.29
C VAL A 267 5.41 50.44 0.22
N ILE A 268 4.64 49.42 0.59
CA ILE A 268 3.82 48.64 -0.35
C ILE A 268 2.34 49.01 -0.19
N ASN A 269 1.94 50.06 -0.90
CA ASN A 269 0.59 50.62 -0.86
C ASN A 269 -0.23 50.39 -2.14
N SER A 270 0.27 49.57 -3.07
CA SER A 270 -0.45 49.22 -4.31
C SER A 270 -0.16 47.80 -4.77
N GLN A 271 -1.10 47.22 -5.51
CA GLN A 271 -0.94 45.88 -6.07
C GLN A 271 0.17 45.81 -7.13
N GLU A 272 0.47 46.93 -7.81
CA GLU A 272 1.61 47.05 -8.72
C GLU A 272 2.93 46.85 -7.98
N LYS A 273 3.06 47.48 -6.80
CA LYS A 273 4.22 47.34 -5.94
C LYS A 273 4.31 45.94 -5.32
N GLN A 274 3.20 45.26 -5.02
CA GLN A 274 3.22 43.91 -4.42
C GLN A 274 3.96 42.87 -5.29
N VAL A 275 4.19 43.12 -6.58
CA VAL A 275 4.91 42.20 -7.48
C VAL A 275 6.45 42.32 -7.30
N PHE A 276 7.00 42.24 -6.08
CA PHE A 276 8.45 42.37 -5.81
C PHE A 276 9.30 41.16 -6.22
N ASN A 277 8.68 40.05 -6.65
CA ASN A 277 9.41 38.83 -6.98
C ASN A 277 10.43 39.04 -8.12
N TRP A 278 10.13 39.89 -9.11
CA TRP A 278 11.10 40.25 -10.17
C TRP A 278 12.25 41.13 -9.68
N LEU A 279 12.07 41.82 -8.55
CA LEU A 279 13.08 42.68 -7.94
C LEU A 279 14.06 41.86 -7.09
N CYS A 280 13.57 40.92 -6.29
CA CYS A 280 14.33 40.28 -5.20
C CYS A 280 14.75 38.83 -5.46
N GLY A 281 14.13 38.16 -6.44
CA GLY A 281 14.33 36.75 -6.73
C GLY A 281 13.52 35.81 -5.81
N VAL A 282 13.34 34.57 -6.27
CA VAL A 282 12.48 33.55 -5.66
C VAL A 282 13.12 32.98 -4.39
N LYS A 283 12.32 32.65 -3.36
CA LYS A 283 12.72 32.05 -2.06
C LYS A 283 13.69 32.90 -1.23
N LYS A 284 13.41 34.20 -1.09
CA LYS A 284 14.16 35.12 -0.23
C LYS A 284 13.25 35.79 0.78
N TYR A 285 13.71 35.83 2.03
CA TYR A 285 13.12 36.63 3.10
C TYR A 285 13.66 38.06 3.00
N VAL A 286 12.77 39.03 2.95
CA VAL A 286 13.14 40.42 2.69
C VAL A 286 12.33 41.37 3.57
N TRP A 287 13.02 42.17 4.39
CA TRP A 287 12.40 43.22 5.19
C TRP A 287 11.75 44.30 4.32
N ILE A 288 10.54 44.70 4.74
CA ILE A 288 9.79 45.83 4.20
C ILE A 288 9.53 46.86 5.30
N GLY A 289 9.09 48.05 4.92
CA GLY A 289 8.94 49.18 5.85
C GLY A 289 7.70 49.14 6.75
N LEU A 290 7.10 47.98 7.00
CA LEU A 290 5.90 47.84 7.84
C LEU A 290 6.28 47.38 9.25
N THR A 291 5.77 48.08 10.27
CA THR A 291 6.01 47.76 11.69
C THR A 291 4.85 48.22 12.56
N ASP A 292 4.61 47.55 13.68
CA ASP A 292 3.71 47.98 14.75
C ASP A 292 4.44 48.19 16.09
N SER A 293 5.78 48.25 16.06
CA SER A 293 6.66 48.44 17.22
C SER A 293 6.31 49.62 18.13
N ALA A 294 5.65 50.66 17.59
CA ALA A 294 5.20 51.81 18.37
C ALA A 294 3.93 51.51 19.19
N THR A 295 3.03 50.67 18.67
CA THR A 295 1.75 50.33 19.30
C THR A 295 1.27 49.01 18.73
N GLU A 296 1.37 47.96 19.56
CA GLU A 296 0.90 46.60 19.28
C GLU A 296 -0.43 46.57 18.52
N GLY A 297 -0.46 45.88 17.38
CA GLY A 297 -1.65 45.73 16.53
C GLY A 297 -1.98 46.96 15.67
N THR A 298 -1.20 48.03 15.76
CA THR A 298 -1.35 49.24 14.92
C THR A 298 -0.19 49.36 13.93
N TRP A 299 -0.32 48.66 12.80
CA TRP A 299 0.69 48.65 11.73
C TRP A 299 0.80 49.99 11.00
N LYS A 300 2.03 50.50 10.91
CA LYS A 300 2.40 51.72 10.19
C LYS A 300 3.61 51.49 9.30
N TRP A 301 3.64 52.23 8.21
CA TRP A 301 4.78 52.28 7.32
C TRP A 301 5.87 53.22 7.87
N VAL A 302 7.10 53.03 7.42
CA VAL A 302 8.24 53.90 7.76
C VAL A 302 8.09 55.36 7.32
N ASP A 303 7.12 55.66 6.44
CA ASP A 303 6.72 57.01 6.01
C ASP A 303 5.55 57.60 6.82
N ASP A 304 5.24 56.99 7.97
CA ASP A 304 4.15 57.32 8.89
C ASP A 304 2.72 57.12 8.34
N THR A 305 2.58 56.59 7.12
CA THR A 305 1.26 56.27 6.58
C THR A 305 0.66 55.03 7.25
N PRO A 306 -0.67 55.00 7.48
CA PRO A 306 -1.33 53.83 8.05
C PRO A 306 -1.43 52.69 7.03
N LEU A 307 -1.49 51.45 7.53
CA LEU A 307 -1.73 50.29 6.68
C LEU A 307 -3.16 50.29 6.12
N THR A 308 -3.33 50.57 4.83
CA THR A 308 -4.64 50.56 4.14
C THR A 308 -4.90 49.27 3.38
N THR A 309 -3.86 48.65 2.84
CA THR A 309 -3.94 47.42 2.04
C THR A 309 -3.03 46.37 2.66
N LYS A 310 -3.55 45.16 2.82
CA LYS A 310 -2.84 44.06 3.50
C LYS A 310 -2.63 42.87 2.57
N TYR A 311 -1.45 42.27 2.66
CA TYR A 311 -1.09 41.06 1.93
C TYR A 311 -0.46 40.00 2.85
N TRP A 312 -0.96 39.92 4.08
CA TRP A 312 -0.60 38.89 5.06
C TRP A 312 -0.81 37.49 4.51
N ASN A 313 0.11 36.58 4.86
CA ASN A 313 -0.10 35.15 4.68
C ASN A 313 -1.30 34.68 5.51
N SER A 314 -1.90 33.56 5.12
CA SER A 314 -3.00 32.95 5.87
C SER A 314 -2.59 32.66 7.31
N GLY A 315 -3.21 33.36 8.26
CA GLY A 315 -2.94 33.23 9.70
C GLY A 315 -2.14 34.38 10.29
N GLU A 316 -1.60 35.29 9.48
CA GLU A 316 -0.80 36.44 9.93
C GLU A 316 -1.60 37.74 10.03
N PRO A 317 -1.16 38.70 10.87
CA PRO A 317 -0.03 38.60 11.81
C PRO A 317 -0.38 37.81 13.08
N ASN A 318 0.56 37.04 13.64
CA ASN A 318 0.31 36.13 14.76
C ASN A 318 1.23 36.29 16.00
N GLY A 319 2.32 37.03 15.89
CA GLY A 319 3.37 37.03 16.92
C GLY A 319 3.15 38.04 18.06
N GLY A 320 2.10 38.86 17.97
CA GLY A 320 1.72 39.81 18.99
C GLY A 320 2.88 40.74 19.38
N LYS A 321 3.03 41.01 20.69
CA LYS A 321 4.06 41.92 21.25
C LYS A 321 5.52 41.56 20.92
N ALA A 322 5.77 40.36 20.43
CA ALA A 322 7.11 39.87 20.16
C ALA A 322 7.56 40.14 18.72
N GLU A 323 6.64 40.10 17.76
CA GLU A 323 6.95 40.11 16.33
C GLU A 323 6.44 41.40 15.68
N ASN A 324 7.27 42.44 15.71
CA ASN A 324 6.84 43.79 15.35
C ASN A 324 7.30 44.26 13.96
N CYS A 325 7.94 43.38 13.17
CA CYS A 325 8.57 43.73 11.90
C CYS A 325 8.14 42.79 10.80
N VAL A 326 7.92 43.31 9.59
CA VAL A 326 7.35 42.51 8.49
C VAL A 326 8.39 42.14 7.46
N TYR A 327 8.49 40.84 7.15
CA TYR A 327 9.18 40.37 5.97
C TYR A 327 8.21 39.93 4.88
N PHE A 328 8.65 40.13 3.65
CA PHE A 328 8.07 39.60 2.44
C PHE A 328 8.79 38.29 2.08
N TYR A 329 8.04 37.26 1.71
CA TYR A 329 8.62 36.03 1.14
C TYR A 329 7.77 35.50 -0.01
N SER A 330 8.44 34.97 -1.04
CA SER A 330 7.80 34.38 -2.21
C SER A 330 8.32 32.96 -2.44
N TRP A 331 7.42 31.98 -2.40
CA TRP A 331 7.72 30.55 -2.59
C TRP A 331 7.92 30.20 -4.07
N SER A 332 7.28 30.95 -4.99
CA SER A 332 7.21 30.64 -6.42
C SER A 332 7.15 31.90 -7.32
N SER A 333 6.37 31.91 -8.41
CA SER A 333 6.02 33.09 -9.21
C SER A 333 4.78 33.84 -8.66
N ASP A 334 4.39 33.55 -7.42
CA ASP A 334 3.28 34.22 -6.72
C ASP A 334 3.58 35.69 -6.41
N LYS A 335 2.55 36.41 -5.96
CA LYS A 335 2.64 37.84 -5.59
C LYS A 335 3.39 38.07 -4.26
N GLY A 336 3.88 37.00 -3.62
CA GLY A 336 4.47 37.01 -2.29
C GLY A 336 3.50 37.45 -1.17
N GLU A 337 3.77 36.97 0.03
CA GLU A 337 2.94 37.16 1.21
C GLU A 337 3.78 37.77 2.34
N TRP A 338 3.10 38.38 3.30
CA TRP A 338 3.72 39.05 4.43
C TRP A 338 3.60 38.22 5.71
N TRP A 339 4.64 38.29 6.53
CA TRP A 339 4.72 37.70 7.86
C TRP A 339 5.27 38.75 8.82
N ASP A 340 4.66 38.87 9.99
CA ASP A 340 5.30 39.51 11.12
C ASP A 340 6.37 38.57 11.70
N TYR A 341 7.45 39.15 12.20
CA TYR A 341 8.52 38.41 12.82
C TYR A 341 9.35 39.28 13.76
N TYR A 342 10.21 38.62 14.53
CA TYR A 342 11.16 39.27 15.41
C TYR A 342 12.13 40.17 14.63
N CYS A 343 12.13 41.46 14.95
CA CYS A 343 12.92 42.50 14.26
C CYS A 343 14.44 42.27 14.26
N TYR A 344 14.96 41.46 15.19
CA TYR A 344 16.39 41.20 15.33
C TYR A 344 16.92 40.15 14.33
N TYR A 345 16.06 39.45 13.58
CA TYR A 345 16.53 38.49 12.58
C TYR A 345 17.16 39.19 11.38
N GLU A 346 18.17 38.54 10.83
CA GLU A 346 18.90 39.06 9.69
C GLU A 346 18.29 38.59 8.36
N TYR A 347 17.64 39.52 7.65
CA TYR A 347 17.12 39.30 6.31
C TYR A 347 17.64 40.35 5.34
N ARG A 348 17.48 40.07 4.04
CA ARG A 348 17.69 41.10 3.01
C ARG A 348 16.67 42.21 3.19
N TRP A 349 16.86 43.35 2.56
CA TRP A 349 15.93 44.47 2.65
C TRP A 349 15.81 45.21 1.33
N ILE A 350 14.74 46.01 1.21
CA ILE A 350 14.50 46.85 0.04
C ILE A 350 14.36 48.30 0.49
N CYS A 351 15.08 49.18 -0.17
CA CYS A 351 14.95 50.62 0.00
C CYS A 351 14.11 51.23 -1.13
N GLU A 352 13.32 52.25 -0.83
CA GLU A 352 12.55 53.07 -1.78
C GLU A 352 12.90 54.56 -1.61
N LYS A 353 13.03 55.29 -2.72
CA LYS A 353 13.17 56.76 -2.77
C LYS A 353 12.53 57.39 -3.99
#